data_AF-A0A2V7VXJ8-F1
#
_entry.id   AF-A0A2V7VXJ8-F1
#
_cell.length_a   1.000
_cell.length_b   1.000
_cell.length_c   1.000
_cell.angle_alpha   90.00
_cell.angle_beta   90.00
_cell.angle_gamma   90.00
#
_symmetry.space_group_name_H-M   'P 1'
#
loop_
_entity.id
_entity.type
_entity.pdbx_description
1 polymer ?
#
loop_
_entity_poly.entity_id
_entity_poly.type
_entity_poly.pdbx_seq_one_letter_code
_entity_poly.pdbx_strand_id
1 'polypeptide(L)' 'MNAPADVEDRDPVTEFYKQGVDRTLIRENLRRTPEERFRALQALQRFAEEVRKAGSARRESK' A
#
# COMPACT_ATOMS: atom_id res chain seq x y z
N MET A 1 -7.30 -17.27 32.52
CA MET A 1 -8.04 -16.74 31.36
C MET A 1 -7.89 -15.22 31.43
N ASN A 2 -6.73 -14.71 30.99
CA ASN A 2 -6.45 -13.27 31.07
C ASN A 2 -7.13 -12.59 29.89
N ALA A 3 -8.02 -11.64 30.19
CA ALA A 3 -8.45 -10.66 29.21
C ALA A 3 -7.22 -9.94 28.65
N PRO A 4 -7.12 -9.64 27.34
CA PRO A 4 -5.98 -8.90 26.83
C PRO A 4 -6.01 -7.49 27.44
N ALA A 5 -4.93 -7.12 28.14
CA ALA A 5 -4.74 -5.86 28.84
C ALA A 5 -4.53 -4.66 27.89
N ASP A 6 -4.93 -4.77 26.62
CA ASP A 6 -4.32 -3.99 25.54
C ASP A 6 -5.30 -2.98 24.91
N VAL A 7 -6.45 -2.75 25.55
CA VAL A 7 -7.47 -1.83 25.03
C VAL A 7 -7.33 -0.41 25.62
N GLU A 8 -6.54 -0.22 26.67
CA GLU A 8 -6.73 0.94 27.56
C GLU A 8 -5.65 2.02 27.53
N ASP A 9 -4.63 1.95 26.68
CA ASP A 9 -3.71 3.08 26.52
C ASP A 9 -3.33 3.32 25.06
N ARG A 10 -4.11 4.18 24.39
CA ARG A 10 -3.69 4.73 23.11
C ARG A 10 -2.62 5.78 23.38
N ASP A 11 -1.37 5.41 23.13
CA ASP A 11 -0.22 6.31 23.26
C ASP A 11 -0.51 7.68 22.59
N PRO A 12 -0.45 8.80 23.34
CA PRO A 12 -0.79 10.12 22.84
C PRO A 12 0.13 10.58 21.69
N VAL A 13 1.39 10.15 21.67
CA VAL A 13 2.33 10.40 20.57
C VAL A 13 1.84 9.68 19.32
N THR A 14 1.45 8.42 19.46
CA THR A 14 0.93 7.62 18.36
C THR A 14 -0.38 8.21 17.78
N GLU A 15 -1.30 8.64 18.63
CA GLU A 15 -2.55 9.26 18.17
C GLU A 15 -2.32 10.61 17.50
N PHE A 16 -1.40 11.42 18.00
CA PHE A 16 -1.01 12.69 17.36
C PHE A 16 -0.56 12.48 15.91
N TYR A 17 0.34 11.51 15.66
CA TYR A 17 0.81 11.25 14.30
C TYR A 17 -0.26 10.59 13.41
N LYS A 18 -1.15 9.76 13.95
CA LYS A 18 -2.24 9.12 13.17
C LYS A 18 -3.20 10.13 12.54
N GLN A 19 -3.35 11.34 13.10
CA GLN A 19 -4.29 12.35 12.61
C GLN A 19 -3.99 12.81 11.17
N GLY A 20 -2.72 12.87 10.79
CA GLY A 20 -2.29 13.28 9.45
C GLY A 20 -2.23 12.16 8.42
N VAL A 21 -2.49 10.91 8.83
CA VAL A 21 -2.35 9.75 7.95
C VAL A 21 -3.68 9.44 7.28
N ASP A 22 -3.75 9.62 5.96
CA ASP A 22 -4.84 9.06 5.17
C ASP A 22 -4.71 7.53 5.12
N ARG A 23 -5.64 6.85 5.77
CA ARG A 23 -5.69 5.39 5.87
C ARG A 23 -6.63 4.77 4.83
N THR A 24 -7.22 5.56 3.93
CA THR A 24 -8.22 5.09 2.97
C THR A 24 -7.66 3.96 2.10
N LEU A 25 -6.52 4.20 1.44
CA LEU A 25 -5.88 3.20 0.59
C LEU A 25 -5.31 2.01 1.37
N ILE A 26 -4.83 2.24 2.59
CA ILE A 26 -4.33 1.16 3.45
C ILE A 26 -5.47 0.21 3.79
N ARG A 27 -6.61 0.74 4.24
CA ARG A 27 -7.80 -0.07 4.56
C ARG A 27 -8.37 -0.78 3.34
N GLU A 28 -8.40 -0.11 2.19
CA GLU A 28 -8.84 -0.74 0.95
C GLU A 28 -7.94 -1.92 0.57
N ASN A 29 -6.61 -1.76 0.64
CA ASN A 29 -5.68 -2.85 0.35
C ASN A 29 -5.78 -4.01 1.35
N LEU A 30 -5.99 -3.72 2.64
CA LEU A 30 -6.17 -4.75 3.67
C LEU A 30 -7.45 -5.56 3.51
N ARG A 31 -8.47 -5.03 2.81
CA ARG A 31 -9.70 -5.76 2.48
C ARG A 31 -9.52 -6.76 1.33
N ARG A 32 -8.45 -6.66 0.55
CA ARG A 32 -8.24 -7.50 -0.63
C ARG A 32 -7.95 -8.95 -0.27
N THR A 33 -8.55 -9.88 -1.02
CA THR A 33 -8.20 -11.31 -0.93
C THR A 33 -6.80 -11.57 -1.47
N PRO A 34 -6.17 -12.72 -1.15
CA PRO A 34 -4.91 -13.11 -1.76
C PRO A 34 -4.92 -13.04 -3.29
N GLU A 35 -5.97 -13.52 -3.94
CA GLU A 35 -6.13 -13.53 -5.40
C GLU A 35 -6.18 -12.11 -5.95
N GLU A 36 -6.92 -11.21 -5.31
CA GLU A 36 -7.01 -9.80 -5.69
C GLU A 36 -5.65 -9.11 -5.57
N ARG A 37 -4.87 -9.41 -4.53
CA ARG A 37 -3.50 -8.90 -4.38
C ARG A 37 -2.59 -9.39 -5.51
N PHE A 38 -2.68 -10.67 -5.89
CA PHE A 38 -1.90 -11.19 -7.02
C PHE A 38 -2.28 -10.55 -8.34
N ARG A 39 -3.57 -10.33 -8.60
CA ARG A 39 -4.04 -9.61 -9.80
C ARG A 39 -3.53 -8.17 -9.84
N ALA A 40 -3.57 -7.47 -8.70
CA ALA A 40 -3.03 -6.12 -8.58
C ALA A 40 -1.51 -6.09 -8.84
N LEU A 41 -0.76 -7.06 -8.31
CA LEU A 41 0.66 -7.20 -8.57
C LEU A 41 0.96 -7.43 -10.06
N GLN A 42 0.23 -8.33 -10.72
CA GLN A 42 0.39 -8.56 -12.16
C GLN A 42 0.12 -7.29 -12.99
N ALA A 43 -0.89 -6.49 -12.62
CA ALA A 43 -1.18 -5.23 -13.28
C ALA A 43 -0.03 -4.22 -13.10
N LEU A 44 0.54 -4.13 -11.90
CA LEU A 44 1.70 -3.29 -11.62
C LEU A 44 2.92 -3.70 -12.47
N GLN A 45 3.19 -5.00 -12.59
CA GLN A 45 4.30 -5.49 -13.41
C GLN A 45 4.16 -5.11 -14.88
N ARG A 46 2.96 -5.29 -15.47
CA ARG A 46 2.69 -4.86 -16.85
C ARG A 46 2.88 -3.35 -17.03
N PHE A 47 2.39 -2.55 -16.08
CA PHE A 47 2.60 -1.10 -16.11
C PHE A 47 4.09 -0.73 -16.07
N ALA A 48 4.86 -1.36 -15.18
CA ALA A 48 6.29 -1.11 -15.05
C ALA A 48 7.06 -1.48 -16.33
N GLU A 49 6.67 -2.54 -17.03
CA GLU A 49 7.23 -2.92 -18.32
C GLU A 49 6.98 -1.85 -19.39
N GLU A 50 5.75 -1.35 -19.50
CA GLU A 50 5.41 -0.30 -20.47
C GLU A 50 6.16 1.01 -20.20
N VAL A 51 6.27 1.41 -18.93
CA VAL A 51 7.07 2.59 -18.54
C VAL A 51 8.55 2.39 -18.90
N ARG A 52 9.11 1.20 -18.69
CA ARG A 52 10.50 0.90 -19.08
C ARG A 52 10.69 0.98 -20.59
N LYS A 53 9.79 0.38 -21.38
CA LYS A 53 9.83 0.44 -22.85
C LYS A 53 9.80 1.88 -23.35
N ALA A 54 8.84 2.67 -22.86
CA ALA A 54 8.71 4.08 -23.22
C ALA A 54 9.98 4.87 -22.86
N GLY A 55 10.55 4.61 -21.68
CA GLY A 55 11.81 5.22 -21.26
C GLY A 55 12.99 4.86 -22.16
N SER A 56 13.12 3.61 -22.59
CA SER A 56 14.18 3.17 -23.52
C SER A 56 14.02 3.79 -24.90
N ALA A 57 12.81 3.74 -25.48
CA ALA A 57 12.53 4.35 -26.77
C ALA A 57 12.85 5.86 -26.80
N ARG A 58 12.59 6.58 -25.69
CA ARG A 58 12.96 8.00 -25.56
C ARG A 58 14.48 8.23 -25.55
N ARG A 59 15.27 7.31 -24.97
CA ARG A 59 16.74 7.43 -24.95
C ARG A 59 17.38 7.11 -26.29
N GLU A 60 16.80 6.17 -27.03
CA GLU A 60 17.28 5.76 -28.37
C GLU A 60 16.94 6.77 -29.47
N SER A 61 15.92 7.59 -29.26
CA SER A 61 15.52 8.68 -30.18
C SER A 61 16.26 10.00 -29.95
N LYS A 62 17.31 10.00 -29.10
CA LYS A 62 18.18 11.14 -28.83
C LYS A 62 19.56 10.90 -29.42
#